data_AF-A0A3S0VP02-F1
#
_entry.id   AF-A0A3S0VP02-F1
#
_cell.length_a   1.000
_cell.length_b   1.000
_cell.length_c   1.000
_cell.angle_alpha   90.00
_cell.angle_beta   90.00
_cell.angle_gamma   90.00
#
_symmetry.space_group_name_H-M   'P 1'
#
loop_
_entity.id
_entity.type
_entity.pdbx_description
1 polymer ?
#
loop_
_entity_poly.entity_id
_entity_poly.type
_entity_poly.pdbx_seq_one_letter_code
_entity_poly.pdbx_strand_id
1 'polypeptide(L)'
;MADLTASTQERMEYRRENEWRRAGVPEMDIVFSRQSGMDGRDVRTFREISLQRSLLIVVRCPKVTARAWHGLVPPKPWAMKQKTGTSGLAVSDDGDIRVSDYDLMSVWRKSAQGFDKLFMSAAGGAPRGRWSAEAQQLAVELNGRLVSRIQHGCQDDFESPKNPGVKSSDHFAAFRLGQATHLADPTQCARYYIQAGLPWPYDPAGQFTGHG
;
A
#
# COMPACT_ATOMS: atom_id res chain seq x y z
N MET A 1 -37.07 -21.51 -3.17
CA MET A 1 -36.32 -20.36 -2.63
C MET A 1 -34.92 -20.86 -2.33
N ALA A 2 -33.93 -20.47 -3.13
CA ALA A 2 -32.54 -20.82 -2.85
C ALA A 2 -32.08 -20.01 -1.64
N ASP A 3 -31.63 -20.68 -0.60
CA ASP A 3 -31.14 -20.07 0.62
C ASP A 3 -29.86 -19.30 0.28
N LEU A 4 -29.89 -17.97 0.36
CA LEU A 4 -28.76 -17.10 0.07
C LEU A 4 -27.72 -17.27 1.19
N THR A 5 -26.83 -18.25 1.03
CA THR A 5 -25.74 -18.49 1.96
C THR A 5 -24.58 -17.55 1.66
N ALA A 6 -24.30 -16.62 2.59
CA ALA A 6 -23.14 -15.74 2.49
C ALA A 6 -21.83 -16.57 2.48
N SER A 7 -20.93 -16.24 1.56
CA SER A 7 -19.61 -16.86 1.41
C SER A 7 -18.73 -16.61 2.64
N THR A 8 -17.71 -17.45 2.83
CA THR A 8 -16.71 -17.26 3.90
C THR A 8 -16.05 -15.88 3.80
N GLN A 9 -15.76 -15.41 2.58
CA GLN A 9 -15.15 -14.11 2.35
C GLN A 9 -16.05 -12.98 2.86
N GLU A 10 -17.34 -12.96 2.48
CA GLU A 10 -18.29 -11.94 2.91
C GLU A 10 -18.48 -11.93 4.44
N ARG A 11 -18.55 -13.11 5.06
CA ARG A 11 -18.65 -13.24 6.53
C ARG A 11 -17.42 -12.66 7.22
N MET A 12 -16.22 -12.94 6.68
CA MET A 12 -14.98 -12.41 7.24
C MET A 12 -14.91 -10.90 7.06
N GLU A 13 -15.21 -10.37 5.88
CA GLU A 13 -15.25 -8.92 5.63
C GLU A 13 -16.22 -8.21 6.59
N TYR A 14 -17.44 -8.71 6.73
CA TYR A 14 -18.42 -8.16 7.67
C TYR A 14 -17.93 -8.19 9.13
N ARG A 15 -17.33 -9.30 9.55
CA ARG A 15 -16.73 -9.43 10.88
C ARG A 15 -15.63 -8.38 11.09
N ARG A 16 -14.73 -8.21 10.12
CA ARG A 16 -13.62 -7.27 10.19
C ARG A 16 -14.09 -5.83 10.28
N GLU A 17 -15.08 -5.44 9.47
CA GLU A 17 -15.65 -4.09 9.57
C GLU A 17 -16.26 -3.81 10.94
N ASN A 18 -16.96 -4.79 11.53
CA ASN A 18 -17.50 -4.63 12.88
C ASN A 18 -16.40 -4.52 13.95
N GLU A 19 -15.32 -5.27 13.82
CA GLU A 19 -14.14 -5.14 14.69
C GLU A 19 -13.51 -3.75 14.55
N TRP A 20 -13.38 -3.23 13.33
CA TRP A 20 -12.87 -1.87 13.08
C TRP A 20 -13.78 -0.79 13.65
N ARG A 21 -15.09 -0.89 13.48
CA ARG A 21 -16.06 0.05 14.08
C ARG A 21 -15.94 0.06 15.61
N ARG A 22 -15.85 -1.11 16.24
CA ARG A 22 -15.64 -1.23 17.69
C ARG A 22 -14.30 -0.64 18.15
N ALA A 23 -13.27 -0.70 17.30
CA ALA A 23 -11.97 -0.08 17.55
C ALA A 23 -11.92 1.42 17.22
N GLY A 24 -13.06 2.05 16.87
CA GLY A 24 -13.14 3.47 16.57
C GLY A 24 -12.48 3.87 15.26
N VAL A 25 -12.41 2.97 14.27
CA VAL A 25 -12.00 3.33 12.91
C VAL A 25 -13.13 4.14 12.26
N PRO A 26 -12.85 5.34 11.71
CA PRO A 26 -13.85 6.13 11.00
C PRO A 26 -14.48 5.37 9.83
N GLU A 27 -15.79 5.51 9.62
CA GLU A 27 -16.49 4.81 8.53
C GLU A 27 -15.92 5.15 7.15
N MET A 28 -15.40 6.38 6.95
CA MET A 28 -14.74 6.75 5.69
C MET A 28 -13.52 5.87 5.38
N ASP A 29 -12.75 5.48 6.40
CA ASP A 29 -11.56 4.65 6.24
C ASP A 29 -11.96 3.17 6.00
N ILE A 30 -13.08 2.73 6.60
CA ILE A 30 -13.70 1.41 6.34
C ILE A 30 -14.23 1.33 4.92
N VAL A 31 -14.93 2.36 4.43
CA VAL A 31 -15.42 2.42 3.06
C VAL A 31 -14.26 2.42 2.07
N PHE A 32 -13.20 3.17 2.36
CA PHE A 32 -12.00 3.19 1.52
C PHE A 32 -11.31 1.81 1.48
N SER A 33 -11.27 1.09 2.61
CA SER A 33 -10.77 -0.28 2.68
C SER A 33 -11.48 -1.24 1.70
N ARG A 34 -12.78 -1.04 1.45
CA ARG A 34 -13.53 -1.84 0.45
C ARG A 34 -13.06 -1.60 -0.99
N GLN A 35 -12.41 -0.47 -1.27
CA GLN A 35 -11.86 -0.14 -2.58
C GLN A 35 -10.40 -0.58 -2.70
N SER A 36 -9.59 -0.27 -1.68
CA SER A 36 -8.14 -0.50 -1.71
C SER A 36 -7.73 -1.91 -1.32
N GLY A 37 -8.57 -2.68 -0.63
CA GLY A 37 -8.17 -3.96 -0.05
C GLY A 37 -7.25 -3.87 1.17
N MET A 38 -6.95 -2.66 1.65
CA MET A 38 -6.14 -2.43 2.86
C MET A 38 -6.99 -2.63 4.13
N ASP A 39 -6.37 -2.87 5.28
CA ASP A 39 -7.09 -2.85 6.58
C ASP A 39 -7.56 -1.42 6.90
N GLY A 40 -8.79 -1.25 7.39
CA GLY A 40 -9.33 0.08 7.72
C GLY A 40 -8.49 0.85 8.75
N ARG A 41 -7.81 0.15 9.67
CA ARG A 41 -6.89 0.78 10.65
C ARG A 41 -5.61 1.27 9.99
N ASP A 42 -5.14 0.56 8.97
CA ASP A 42 -3.95 0.93 8.21
C ASP A 42 -4.26 2.13 7.31
N VAL A 43 -5.44 2.16 6.67
CA VAL A 43 -5.96 3.34 5.95
C VAL A 43 -5.98 4.56 6.87
N ARG A 44 -6.58 4.45 8.05
CA ARG A 44 -6.58 5.52 9.06
C ARG A 44 -5.16 5.97 9.41
N THR A 45 -4.26 5.02 9.64
CA THR A 45 -2.86 5.29 10.00
C THR A 45 -2.12 6.07 8.91
N PHE A 46 -2.22 5.65 7.65
CA PHE A 46 -1.63 6.40 6.53
C PHE A 46 -2.19 7.81 6.43
N ARG A 47 -3.51 7.94 6.59
CA ARG A 47 -4.20 9.22 6.54
C ARG A 47 -3.70 10.15 7.65
N GLU A 48 -3.68 9.69 8.90
CA GLU A 48 -3.18 10.44 10.06
C GLU A 48 -1.71 10.83 9.90
N ILE A 49 -0.83 9.91 9.51
CA ILE A 49 0.60 10.19 9.33
C ILE A 49 0.81 11.18 8.19
N SER A 50 0.08 11.03 7.08
CA SER A 50 0.20 11.97 5.95
C SER A 50 -0.20 13.39 6.33
N LEU A 51 -1.15 13.55 7.26
CA LEU A 51 -1.50 14.85 7.82
C LEU A 51 -0.44 15.36 8.79
N GLN A 52 -0.07 14.55 9.78
CA GLN A 52 0.84 14.93 10.87
C GLN A 52 2.22 15.34 10.37
N ARG A 53 2.74 14.66 9.33
CA ARG A 53 4.05 14.92 8.75
C ARG A 53 4.01 15.74 7.46
N SER A 54 2.84 16.26 7.08
CA SER A 54 2.64 16.97 5.81
C SER A 54 3.17 16.19 4.60
N LEU A 55 2.73 14.94 4.44
CA LEU A 55 3.20 14.03 3.38
C LEU A 55 2.16 13.80 2.29
N LEU A 56 2.67 13.34 1.15
CA LEU A 56 1.96 12.56 0.15
C LEU A 56 2.60 11.17 0.11
N ILE A 57 1.80 10.13 0.37
CA ILE A 57 2.23 8.73 0.36
C ILE A 57 1.41 8.01 -0.70
N VAL A 58 2.07 7.27 -1.59
CA VAL A 58 1.40 6.40 -2.58
C VAL A 58 1.73 4.96 -2.26
N VAL A 59 0.70 4.12 -2.23
CA VAL A 59 0.79 2.69 -1.92
C VAL A 59 0.14 1.91 -3.05
N ARG A 60 0.80 0.86 -3.56
CA ARG A 60 0.14 -0.13 -4.41
C ARG A 60 -0.71 -1.01 -3.53
N CYS A 61 -2.00 -1.04 -3.86
CA CYS A 61 -3.01 -1.73 -3.10
C CYS A 61 -2.93 -3.24 -3.35
N PRO A 62 -3.18 -4.07 -2.31
CA PRO A 62 -3.34 -5.51 -2.50
C PRO A 62 -4.67 -5.81 -3.22
N LYS A 63 -4.98 -7.08 -3.45
CA LYS A 63 -6.33 -7.46 -3.90
C LYS A 63 -7.37 -7.01 -2.87
N VAL A 64 -8.53 -6.56 -3.34
CA VAL A 64 -9.64 -6.05 -2.49
C VAL A 64 -10.06 -7.03 -1.38
N THR A 65 -10.02 -8.33 -1.68
CA THR A 65 -10.36 -9.41 -0.75
C THR A 65 -9.34 -9.59 0.37
N ALA A 66 -8.12 -9.05 0.24
CA ALA A 66 -7.08 -9.11 1.27
C ALA A 66 -7.47 -8.39 2.57
N ARG A 67 -8.34 -7.37 2.50
CA ARG A 67 -8.79 -6.56 3.66
C ARG A 67 -9.37 -7.40 4.81
N ALA A 68 -9.92 -8.56 4.49
CA ALA A 68 -10.49 -9.48 5.47
C ALA A 68 -9.43 -10.16 6.35
N TRP A 69 -8.17 -10.17 5.92
CA TRP A 69 -7.12 -11.05 6.44
C TRP A 69 -5.94 -10.32 7.07
N HIS A 70 -5.78 -9.03 6.77
CA HIS A 70 -4.74 -8.20 7.36
C HIS A 70 -4.83 -8.17 8.90
N GLY A 71 -3.73 -8.52 9.56
CA GLY A 71 -3.65 -8.65 11.02
C GLY A 71 -4.18 -9.96 11.60
N LEU A 72 -4.77 -10.84 10.78
CA LEU A 72 -5.15 -12.20 11.20
C LEU A 72 -4.11 -13.23 10.76
N VAL A 73 -3.57 -13.05 9.56
CA VAL A 73 -2.48 -13.88 9.03
C VAL A 73 -1.27 -13.00 8.74
N PRO A 74 -0.05 -13.54 8.87
CA PRO A 74 1.15 -12.77 8.59
C PRO A 74 1.23 -12.38 7.11
N PRO A 75 1.87 -11.24 6.80
CA PRO A 75 2.06 -10.84 5.42
C PRO A 75 3.01 -11.81 4.71
N LYS A 76 2.86 -11.89 3.40
CA LYS A 76 3.67 -12.74 2.56
C LYS A 76 5.12 -12.23 2.56
N PRO A 77 6.11 -13.06 2.94
CA PRO A 77 7.50 -12.64 2.87
C PRO A 77 7.99 -12.65 1.42
N TRP A 78 8.97 -11.81 1.10
CA TRP A 78 9.62 -11.75 -0.22
C TRP A 78 10.07 -13.12 -0.76
N ALA A 79 10.49 -14.04 0.12
CA ALA A 79 10.97 -15.36 -0.26
C ALA A 79 9.85 -16.29 -0.81
N MET A 80 8.59 -16.03 -0.46
CA MET A 80 7.46 -16.86 -0.89
C MET A 80 7.10 -16.55 -2.34
N LYS A 81 7.10 -17.55 -3.23
CA LYS A 81 6.81 -17.35 -4.66
C LYS A 81 5.33 -17.56 -5.00
N GLN A 82 4.59 -18.27 -4.16
CA GLN A 82 3.17 -18.59 -4.35
C GLN A 82 2.35 -17.31 -4.51
N LYS A 83 1.56 -17.23 -5.58
CA LYS A 83 0.74 -16.05 -5.86
C LYS A 83 -0.48 -16.04 -4.95
N THR A 84 -0.95 -14.86 -4.58
CA THR A 84 -2.21 -14.71 -3.86
C THR A 84 -3.36 -15.09 -4.79
N GLY A 85 -4.29 -15.91 -4.29
CA GLY A 85 -5.51 -16.32 -5.00
C GLY A 85 -6.56 -15.21 -5.04
N THR A 86 -7.78 -15.53 -5.43
CA THR A 86 -8.92 -14.58 -5.44
C THR A 86 -9.35 -14.16 -4.04
N SER A 87 -9.06 -14.96 -3.01
CA SER A 87 -9.31 -14.64 -1.60
C SER A 87 -8.37 -13.59 -1.02
N GLY A 88 -7.31 -13.20 -1.74
CA GLY A 88 -6.25 -12.32 -1.23
C GLY A 88 -5.20 -13.03 -0.36
N LEU A 89 -5.34 -14.35 -0.18
CA LEU A 89 -4.41 -15.22 0.54
C LEU A 89 -3.50 -15.97 -0.43
N ALA A 90 -2.25 -16.23 -0.01
CA ALA A 90 -1.37 -17.22 -0.58
C ALA A 90 -1.26 -18.40 0.40
N VAL A 91 -1.22 -19.62 -0.13
CA VAL A 91 -1.04 -20.84 0.66
C VAL A 91 0.22 -21.53 0.12
N SER A 92 1.17 -21.87 0.99
CA SER A 92 2.33 -22.67 0.60
C SER A 92 1.94 -24.14 0.41
N ASP A 93 2.85 -24.92 -0.17
CA ASP A 93 2.67 -26.36 -0.32
C ASP A 93 2.61 -27.07 1.06
N ASP A 94 3.24 -26.48 2.09
CA ASP A 94 3.22 -26.95 3.48
C ASP A 94 1.99 -26.44 4.28
N GLY A 95 1.08 -25.69 3.64
CA GLY A 95 -0.14 -25.16 4.27
C GLY A 95 0.00 -23.81 4.97
N ASP A 96 1.15 -23.14 4.87
CA ASP A 96 1.34 -21.79 5.44
C ASP A 96 0.47 -20.77 4.71
N ILE A 97 -0.42 -20.10 5.45
CA ILE A 97 -1.32 -19.07 4.92
C ILE A 97 -0.72 -17.68 5.16
N ARG A 98 -0.63 -16.88 4.09
CA ARG A 98 -0.13 -15.50 4.11
C ARG A 98 -1.09 -14.57 3.40
N VAL A 99 -1.14 -13.30 3.79
CA VAL A 99 -1.86 -12.24 3.05
C VAL A 99 -0.89 -11.43 2.21
N SER A 100 -1.35 -10.92 1.06
CA SER A 100 -0.57 -9.93 0.29
C SER A 100 -0.17 -8.75 1.18
N ASP A 101 1.04 -8.22 1.03
CA ASP A 101 1.49 -7.00 1.71
C ASP A 101 1.11 -5.74 0.92
N TYR A 102 1.52 -4.59 1.47
CA TYR A 102 1.41 -3.27 0.85
C TYR A 102 2.76 -2.88 0.30
N ASP A 103 2.81 -2.50 -0.97
CA ASP A 103 4.05 -1.97 -1.53
C ASP A 103 3.97 -0.45 -1.49
N LEU A 104 4.87 0.19 -0.72
CA LEU A 104 5.04 1.62 -0.84
C LEU A 104 5.56 1.94 -2.24
N MET A 105 4.87 2.82 -2.95
CA MET A 105 5.32 3.30 -4.25
C MET A 105 6.24 4.48 -4.05
N SER A 106 5.77 5.53 -3.37
CA SER A 106 6.57 6.73 -3.09
C SER A 106 6.12 7.46 -1.83
N VAL A 107 7.03 8.27 -1.28
CA VAL A 107 6.75 9.22 -0.20
C VAL A 107 7.34 10.58 -0.57
N TRP A 108 6.55 11.63 -0.35
CA TRP A 108 6.92 13.01 -0.63
C TRP A 108 6.56 13.91 0.54
N ARG A 109 7.45 14.82 0.90
CA ARG A 109 7.25 15.82 1.95
C ARG A 109 6.79 17.13 1.34
N LYS A 110 5.74 17.74 1.88
CA LYS A 110 5.33 19.09 1.47
C LYS A 110 6.47 20.08 1.73
N SER A 111 6.82 20.86 0.71
CA SER A 111 7.75 21.99 0.78
C SER A 111 7.04 23.29 0.41
N ALA A 112 7.73 24.43 0.46
CA ALA A 112 7.11 25.70 0.08
C ALA A 112 6.70 25.72 -1.41
N GLN A 113 7.49 25.09 -2.27
CA GLN A 113 7.32 25.07 -3.72
C GLN A 113 6.50 23.88 -4.24
N GLY A 114 6.19 22.89 -3.39
CA GLY A 114 5.49 21.70 -3.85
C GLY A 114 5.71 20.53 -2.91
N PHE A 115 6.32 19.48 -3.44
CA PHE A 115 6.63 18.25 -2.75
C PHE A 115 8.06 17.82 -3.07
N ASP A 116 8.86 17.58 -2.04
CA ASP A 116 10.21 17.07 -2.16
C ASP A 116 10.17 15.56 -1.91
N LYS A 117 10.91 14.79 -2.71
CA LYS A 117 10.93 13.33 -2.53
C LYS A 117 11.63 12.97 -1.23
N LEU A 118 10.98 12.12 -0.42
CA LEU A 118 11.62 11.43 0.69
C LEU A 118 11.99 10.03 0.22
N PHE A 119 13.25 9.84 -0.16
CA PHE A 119 13.75 8.54 -0.60
C PHE A 119 13.70 7.53 0.56
N MET A 120 12.82 6.55 0.43
CA MET A 120 12.65 5.40 1.31
C MET A 120 13.43 4.22 0.75
N SER A 121 14.72 4.41 0.53
CA SER A 121 15.64 3.39 0.02
C SER A 121 17.04 3.60 0.61
N ALA A 122 17.95 2.66 0.33
CA ALA A 122 19.37 2.94 0.52
C ALA A 122 19.89 3.92 -0.55
N ALA A 123 21.09 4.45 -0.35
CA ALA A 123 21.74 5.39 -1.28
C ALA A 123 21.75 4.86 -2.73
N GLY A 124 21.46 5.73 -3.69
CA GLY A 124 21.40 5.39 -5.11
C GLY A 124 20.29 4.38 -5.46
N GLY A 125 19.22 4.32 -4.67
CA GLY A 125 18.11 3.42 -4.93
C GLY A 125 18.40 1.93 -4.64
N ALA A 126 19.46 1.62 -3.89
CA ALA A 126 19.81 0.23 -3.60
C ALA A 126 18.75 -0.48 -2.72
N PRO A 127 18.54 -1.80 -2.90
CA PRO A 127 17.52 -2.55 -2.17
C PRO A 127 17.92 -2.82 -0.71
N ARG A 128 19.20 -2.64 -0.38
CA ARG A 128 19.77 -2.82 0.95
C ARG A 128 20.79 -1.73 1.22
N GLY A 129 20.93 -1.37 2.48
CA GLY A 129 21.89 -0.38 2.94
C GLY A 129 21.25 0.62 3.89
N ARG A 130 22.00 1.68 4.20
CA ARG A 130 21.58 2.70 5.15
C ARG A 130 20.60 3.67 4.49
N TRP A 131 19.45 3.85 5.15
CA TRP A 131 18.45 4.86 4.78
C TRP A 131 18.84 6.21 5.39
N SER A 132 18.26 7.30 4.89
CA SER A 132 18.34 8.58 5.58
C SER A 132 17.70 8.47 6.97
N ALA A 133 18.15 9.30 7.93
CA ALA A 133 17.59 9.28 9.28
C ALA A 133 16.09 9.58 9.28
N GLU A 134 15.65 10.50 8.43
CA GLU A 134 14.23 10.85 8.27
C GLU A 134 13.41 9.68 7.71
N ALA A 135 13.89 9.01 6.66
CA ALA A 135 13.22 7.85 6.08
C ALA A 135 13.14 6.69 7.07
N GLN A 136 14.21 6.44 7.84
CA GLN A 136 14.22 5.44 8.89
C GLN A 136 13.22 5.76 10.01
N GLN A 137 13.16 7.01 10.46
CA GLN A 137 12.20 7.44 11.48
C GLN A 137 10.75 7.27 11.01
N LEU A 138 10.46 7.65 9.76
CA LEU A 138 9.13 7.45 9.17
C LEU A 138 8.77 5.97 9.06
N ALA A 139 9.69 5.12 8.60
CA ALA A 139 9.46 3.69 8.49
C ALA A 139 9.20 3.04 9.86
N VAL A 140 9.95 3.42 10.89
CA VAL A 140 9.75 2.96 12.27
C VAL A 140 8.38 3.42 12.80
N GLU A 141 8.01 4.68 12.57
CA GLU A 141 6.71 5.19 13.01
C GLU A 141 5.54 4.48 12.32
N LEU A 142 5.60 4.35 10.99
CA LEU A 142 4.61 3.61 10.21
C LEU A 142 4.47 2.18 10.74
N ASN A 143 5.57 1.43 10.83
CA ASN A 143 5.54 0.04 11.28
C ASN A 143 5.21 -0.13 12.78
N GLY A 144 5.33 0.93 13.58
CA GLY A 144 4.87 0.95 14.97
C GLY A 144 3.34 1.10 15.12
N ARG A 145 2.66 1.61 14.08
CA ARG A 145 1.21 1.85 14.08
C ARG A 145 0.42 0.94 13.14
N LEU A 146 1.04 0.52 12.03
CA LEU A 146 0.44 -0.36 11.03
C LEU A 146 0.27 -1.78 11.58
N VAL A 147 -0.89 -2.34 11.28
CA VAL A 147 -1.19 -3.77 11.44
C VAL A 147 -0.39 -4.56 10.41
N SER A 148 -0.44 -4.13 9.14
CA SER A 148 0.34 -4.74 8.06
C SER A 148 1.61 -3.94 7.82
N ARG A 149 2.72 -4.44 8.36
CA ARG A 149 4.01 -3.76 8.29
C ARG A 149 4.51 -3.67 6.85
N ILE A 150 5.12 -2.54 6.53
CA ILE A 150 5.92 -2.32 5.33
C ILE A 150 7.20 -3.16 5.42
N GLN A 151 7.46 -3.96 4.39
CA GLN A 151 8.59 -4.91 4.36
C GLN A 151 9.82 -4.37 3.64
N HIS A 152 9.67 -3.38 2.77
CA HIS A 152 10.77 -2.84 1.97
C HIS A 152 10.59 -1.34 1.69
N GLY A 153 11.60 -0.77 1.03
CA GLY A 153 11.59 0.61 0.57
C GLY A 153 10.53 0.93 -0.48
N CYS A 154 10.47 2.18 -0.89
CA CYS A 154 9.59 2.60 -1.98
C CYS A 154 10.02 1.96 -3.30
N GLN A 155 9.06 1.36 -4.01
CA GLN A 155 9.32 0.76 -5.32
C GLN A 155 9.80 1.79 -6.33
N ASP A 156 9.26 3.02 -6.27
CA ASP A 156 9.69 4.08 -7.17
C ASP A 156 11.18 4.39 -6.94
N ASP A 157 11.71 4.26 -5.72
CA ASP A 157 13.12 4.57 -5.44
C ASP A 157 14.09 3.48 -5.91
N PHE A 158 13.60 2.32 -6.33
CA PHE A 158 14.44 1.17 -6.65
C PHE A 158 14.99 1.26 -8.08
N GLU A 159 16.11 1.94 -8.24
CA GLU A 159 16.86 2.05 -9.50
C GLU A 159 17.59 0.74 -9.85
N SER A 160 16.86 -0.21 -10.43
CA SER A 160 17.40 -1.50 -10.82
C SER A 160 16.67 -2.08 -12.03
N PRO A 161 17.37 -2.83 -12.90
CA PRO A 161 16.71 -3.65 -13.93
C PRO A 161 15.73 -4.69 -13.36
N LYS A 162 15.80 -4.95 -12.04
CA LYS A 162 14.89 -5.87 -11.33
C LYS A 162 13.67 -5.15 -10.73
N ASN A 163 13.50 -3.85 -10.97
CA ASN A 163 12.30 -3.15 -10.55
C ASN A 163 11.08 -3.83 -11.20
N PRO A 164 10.08 -4.27 -10.42
CA PRO A 164 8.97 -5.05 -10.96
C PRO A 164 8.02 -4.22 -11.83
N GLY A 165 8.17 -2.88 -11.86
CA GLY A 165 7.30 -2.00 -12.61
C GLY A 165 5.89 -1.95 -12.06
N VAL A 166 4.97 -1.47 -12.89
CA VAL A 166 3.54 -1.47 -12.63
C VAL A 166 2.82 -2.28 -13.70
N LYS A 167 1.75 -2.97 -13.31
CA LYS A 167 0.92 -3.78 -14.21
C LYS A 167 -0.43 -3.12 -14.41
N SER A 168 -1.08 -3.40 -15.53
CA SER A 168 -2.44 -2.88 -15.83
C SER A 168 -3.50 -3.29 -14.80
N SER A 169 -3.28 -4.39 -14.07
CA SER A 169 -4.13 -4.85 -12.97
C SER A 169 -3.84 -4.20 -11.62
N ASP A 170 -2.75 -3.42 -11.52
CA ASP A 170 -2.38 -2.75 -10.28
C ASP A 170 -3.29 -1.54 -10.06
N HIS A 171 -3.65 -1.32 -8.80
CA HIS A 171 -4.39 -0.16 -8.33
C HIS A 171 -3.69 0.42 -7.10
N PHE A 172 -4.01 1.66 -6.74
CA PHE A 172 -3.21 2.41 -5.77
C PHE A 172 -4.08 3.22 -4.82
N ALA A 173 -3.51 3.53 -3.66
CA ALA A 173 -4.04 4.48 -2.70
C ALA A 173 -3.05 5.62 -2.54
N ALA A 174 -3.53 6.85 -2.71
CA ALA A 174 -2.78 8.05 -2.39
C ALA A 174 -3.32 8.68 -1.12
N PHE A 175 -2.43 8.93 -0.16
CA PHE A 175 -2.72 9.63 1.09
C PHE A 175 -1.99 10.96 1.09
N ARG A 176 -2.72 12.06 0.91
CA ARG A 176 -2.17 13.41 0.80
C ARG A 176 -2.75 14.28 1.89
N LEU A 177 -1.91 14.70 2.84
CA LEU A 177 -2.30 15.66 3.88
C LEU A 177 -3.61 15.28 4.60
N GLY A 178 -3.79 14.00 4.93
CA GLY A 178 -4.99 13.53 5.62
C GLY A 178 -6.18 13.18 4.72
N GLN A 179 -6.04 13.26 3.40
CA GLN A 179 -7.05 12.80 2.44
C GLN A 179 -6.60 11.49 1.79
N ALA A 180 -7.53 10.56 1.59
CA ALA A 180 -7.30 9.30 0.91
C ALA A 180 -8.01 9.28 -0.45
N THR A 181 -7.29 8.89 -1.50
CA THR A 181 -7.80 8.81 -2.87
C THR A 181 -7.46 7.45 -3.46
N HIS A 182 -8.46 6.76 -3.98
CA HIS A 182 -8.28 5.49 -4.69
C HIS A 182 -7.99 5.77 -6.17
N LEU A 183 -6.98 5.11 -6.71
CA LEU A 183 -6.50 5.26 -8.07
C LEU A 183 -6.60 3.89 -8.74
N ALA A 184 -7.65 3.68 -9.54
CA ALA A 184 -8.07 2.33 -9.92
C ALA A 184 -7.13 1.62 -10.90
N ASP A 185 -6.18 2.33 -11.50
CA ASP A 185 -5.24 1.80 -12.48
C ASP A 185 -3.95 2.68 -12.56
N PRO A 186 -2.88 2.21 -13.24
CA PRO A 186 -1.65 3.00 -13.39
C PRO A 186 -1.83 4.31 -14.16
N THR A 187 -2.82 4.40 -15.06
CA THR A 187 -3.08 5.64 -15.82
C THR A 187 -3.61 6.73 -14.89
N GLN A 188 -4.54 6.40 -14.00
CA GLN A 188 -5.03 7.31 -12.98
C GLN A 188 -3.92 7.70 -12.00
N CYS A 189 -3.06 6.76 -11.63
CA CYS A 189 -1.91 7.03 -10.77
C CYS A 189 -0.92 8.01 -11.44
N ALA A 190 -0.56 7.78 -12.70
CA ALA A 190 0.30 8.68 -13.47
C ALA A 190 -0.29 10.10 -13.57
N ARG A 191 -1.59 10.22 -13.85
CA ARG A 191 -2.29 11.52 -13.87
C ARG A 191 -2.24 12.20 -12.50
N TYR A 192 -2.41 11.44 -11.42
CA TYR A 192 -2.34 11.97 -10.06
C TYR A 192 -0.93 12.50 -9.72
N TYR A 193 0.13 11.80 -10.12
CA TYR A 193 1.51 12.28 -9.97
C TYR A 193 1.71 13.61 -10.71
N ILE A 194 1.30 13.68 -11.99
CA ILE A 194 1.42 14.89 -12.81
C ILE A 194 0.65 16.06 -12.19
N GLN A 195 -0.58 15.84 -11.73
CA GLN A 195 -1.40 16.86 -11.06
C GLN A 195 -0.78 17.35 -9.75
N ALA A 196 0.02 16.51 -9.08
CA ALA A 196 0.76 16.86 -7.88
C ALA A 196 2.14 17.50 -8.19
N GLY A 197 2.50 17.66 -9.47
CA GLY A 197 3.81 18.18 -9.90
C GLY A 197 4.95 17.18 -9.71
N LEU A 198 4.65 15.88 -9.70
CA LEU A 198 5.59 14.79 -9.44
C LEU A 198 5.95 14.05 -10.74
N PRO A 199 7.20 13.59 -10.90
CA PRO A 199 7.59 12.75 -12.04
C PRO A 199 6.99 11.34 -11.89
N TRP A 200 6.37 10.84 -12.97
CA TRP A 200 5.94 9.45 -13.07
C TRP A 200 7.09 8.59 -13.60
N PRO A 201 7.64 7.63 -12.81
CA PRO A 201 8.91 6.99 -13.14
C PRO A 201 8.75 5.72 -14.01
N TYR A 202 7.60 5.56 -14.69
CA TYR A 202 7.31 4.39 -15.51
C TYR A 202 6.94 4.79 -16.93
N ASP A 203 7.34 3.98 -17.90
CA ASP A 203 6.94 4.14 -19.30
C ASP A 203 5.49 3.68 -19.55
N PRO A 204 4.96 3.84 -20.78
CA PRO A 204 3.61 3.36 -21.12
C PRO A 204 3.41 1.84 -20.99
N ALA A 205 4.48 1.04 -21.00
CA ALA A 205 4.44 -0.40 -20.77
C ALA A 205 4.52 -0.76 -19.27
N GLY A 206 4.63 0.23 -18.38
CA GLY A 206 4.77 0.06 -16.94
C GLY A 206 6.17 -0.31 -16.49
N GLN A 207 7.17 -0.23 -17.37
CA GLN A 207 8.57 -0.48 -17.03
C GLN A 207 9.16 0.75 -16.34
N PHE A 208 9.97 0.50 -15.30
CA PHE A 208 10.63 1.57 -14.57
C PHE A 208 11.72 2.22 -15.41
N THR A 209 11.70 3.55 -15.50
CA THR A 209 12.66 4.35 -16.30
C THR A 209 13.50 5.32 -15.45
N GLY A 210 13.33 5.33 -14.13
CA GLY A 210 14.02 6.26 -13.23
C GLY A 210 13.23 7.55 -12.97
N HIS A 211 13.82 8.44 -12.17
CA HIS A 211 13.17 9.67 -11.71
C HIS A 211 13.17 10.85 -12.67
N GLY A 212 13.78 10.67 -13.85
CA GLY A 212 14.11 11.77 -14.76
C GLY A 212 15.41 12.44 -14.35
#